data_AF-A0A371REU3-F1
#
_entry.id   AF-A0A371REU3-F1
#
_cell.length_a   1.000
_cell.length_b   1.000
_cell.length_c   1.000
_cell.angle_alpha   90.00
_cell.angle_beta   90.00
_cell.angle_gamma   90.00
#
_symmetry.space_group_name_H-M   'P 1'
#
loop_
_entity.id
_entity.type
_entity.pdbx_description
1 polymer ?
#
loop_
_entity_poly.entity_id
_entity_poly.type
_entity_poly.pdbx_seq_one_letter_code
_entity_poly.pdbx_strand_id
1 'polypeptide(L)'
;MLQSLTISAFALVSAALQPVPAGPDDGPEAIAAQYFAPPSSTKVDRVVTTERLERAGPITLARSIGKVEEALTQCQALRLQMEALIGDNYGSYSVHPGWVDGYKDCLETRFDEIQQVKVAIDRRQQALLSGQNADSAVRAADAMARLSVYQLDVRKAVEAEVSEQKKFIAYYNTGNKPQAADAQ
;
A
#
# COMPACT_ATOMS: atom_id res chain seq x y z
N MET A 1 -26.57 33.40 3.08
CA MET A 1 -25.20 33.09 2.62
C MET A 1 -24.68 31.95 3.48
N LEU A 2 -24.65 30.71 2.96
CA LEU A 2 -24.10 29.54 3.64
C LEU A 2 -23.03 28.96 2.71
N GLN A 3 -21.77 29.21 3.03
CA GLN A 3 -20.63 28.65 2.33
C GLN A 3 -20.48 27.17 2.72
N SER A 4 -20.43 26.31 1.71
CA SER A 4 -20.11 24.90 1.84
C SER A 4 -18.63 24.74 2.22
N LEU A 5 -18.39 24.13 3.37
CA LEU A 5 -17.08 23.63 3.79
C LEU A 5 -16.87 22.23 3.19
N THR A 6 -16.31 22.18 1.98
CA THR A 6 -15.68 20.96 1.46
C THR A 6 -14.25 20.90 2.00
N ILE A 7 -14.09 20.30 3.18
CA ILE A 7 -12.76 19.89 3.67
C ILE A 7 -12.42 18.59 2.95
N SER A 8 -11.72 18.71 1.82
CA SER A 8 -11.07 17.59 1.15
C SER A 8 -10.11 16.91 2.12
N ALA A 9 -10.29 15.61 2.34
CA ALA A 9 -9.41 14.74 3.13
C ALA A 9 -8.00 14.55 2.51
N PHE A 10 -7.59 15.41 1.58
CA PHE A 10 -6.30 15.38 0.90
C PHE A 10 -5.21 16.19 1.64
N ALA A 11 -5.54 16.86 2.74
CA ALA A 11 -4.63 17.80 3.42
C ALA A 11 -3.77 17.19 4.54
N LEU A 12 -3.95 15.91 4.92
CA LEU A 12 -3.22 15.33 6.07
C LEU A 12 -1.96 14.55 5.72
N VAL A 13 -1.65 14.32 4.43
CA VAL A 13 -0.37 13.71 4.01
C VAL A 13 0.68 14.76 3.62
N SER A 14 0.31 16.04 3.46
CA SER A 14 1.23 17.09 2.98
C SER A 14 1.91 17.92 4.08
N ALA A 15 1.64 17.68 5.37
CA ALA A 15 2.18 18.52 6.45
C ALA A 15 3.52 18.04 7.05
N ALA A 16 3.94 16.79 6.78
CA ALA A 16 5.22 16.26 7.27
C ALA A 16 6.36 16.32 6.23
N LEU A 17 6.08 16.86 5.04
CA LEU A 17 6.98 16.88 3.88
C LEU A 17 7.16 18.30 3.34
N GLN A 18 7.20 19.32 4.21
CA GLN A 18 7.62 20.64 3.75
C GLN A 18 9.16 20.68 3.72
N PRO A 19 9.80 20.66 2.54
CA PRO A 19 11.24 20.83 2.45
C PRO A 19 11.60 22.23 2.98
N VAL A 20 12.58 22.30 3.87
CA VAL A 20 13.24 23.56 4.20
C VAL A 20 13.85 24.09 2.90
N PRO A 21 13.64 25.37 2.53
CA PRO A 21 14.21 25.89 1.30
C PRO A 21 15.74 25.80 1.37
N ALA A 22 16.35 25.14 0.38
CA ALA A 22 17.79 25.00 0.27
C ALA A 22 18.48 26.37 0.28
N GLY A 23 19.58 26.49 1.03
CA GLY A 23 20.41 27.67 1.03
C GLY A 23 21.12 27.85 -0.32
N PRO A 24 21.48 29.08 -0.71
CA PRO A 24 22.15 29.35 -1.99
C PRO A 24 23.52 28.65 -2.14
N ASP A 25 24.08 28.13 -1.05
CA ASP A 25 25.38 27.45 -1.01
C ASP A 25 25.29 25.92 -0.83
N ASP A 26 24.07 25.37 -0.79
CA ASP A 26 23.87 23.92 -0.65
C ASP A 26 24.22 23.22 -1.98
N GLY A 27 25.22 22.34 -1.96
CA GLY A 27 25.57 21.50 -3.10
C GLY A 27 24.41 20.56 -3.50
N PRO A 28 24.42 19.99 -4.72
CA PRO A 28 23.33 19.14 -5.22
C PRO A 28 23.00 17.94 -4.31
N GLU A 29 23.97 17.46 -3.53
CA GLU A 29 23.80 16.41 -2.53
C GLU A 29 22.99 16.87 -1.30
N ALA A 30 23.16 18.11 -0.84
CA ALA A 30 22.42 18.69 0.28
C ALA A 30 20.98 19.05 -0.11
N ILE A 31 20.79 19.48 -1.36
CA ILE A 31 19.47 19.65 -1.96
C ILE A 31 18.77 18.28 -2.04
N ALA A 32 19.41 17.24 -2.58
CA ALA A 32 18.82 15.89 -2.63
C ALA A 32 18.44 15.34 -1.24
N ALA A 33 19.27 15.57 -0.23
CA ALA A 33 19.02 15.13 1.15
C ALA A 33 17.84 15.85 1.84
N GLN A 34 17.59 17.13 1.51
CA GLN A 34 16.48 17.91 2.09
C GLN A 34 15.12 17.63 1.43
N TYR A 35 15.10 17.26 0.14
CA TYR A 35 13.86 16.94 -0.57
C TYR A 35 13.48 15.45 -0.50
N PHE A 36 14.43 14.55 -0.25
CA PHE A 36 14.22 13.09 -0.31
C PHE A 36 14.96 12.34 0.82
N ALA A 37 14.64 12.66 2.07
CA ALA A 37 15.14 11.89 3.21
C ALA A 37 14.52 10.48 3.23
N PRO A 38 15.29 9.42 3.58
CA PRO A 38 14.72 8.10 3.82
C PRO A 38 13.64 8.10 4.89
N PRO A 39 12.69 7.15 4.80
CA PRO A 39 11.70 7.00 5.85
C PRO A 39 12.43 6.81 7.18
N SER A 40 11.96 7.51 8.21
CA SER A 40 12.57 7.49 9.55
C SER A 40 12.55 6.11 10.21
N SER A 41 11.72 5.20 9.68
CA SER A 41 11.63 3.78 10.03
C SER A 41 11.45 2.97 8.75
N THR A 42 12.12 1.81 8.68
CA THR A 42 11.89 0.81 7.62
C THR A 42 10.66 -0.04 7.89
N LYS A 43 10.12 -0.02 9.12
CA LYS A 43 8.88 -0.70 9.48
C LYS A 43 7.68 0.18 9.15
N VAL A 44 6.75 -0.36 8.38
CA VAL A 44 5.50 0.30 8.01
C VAL A 44 4.42 -0.01 9.04
N ASP A 45 3.63 1.01 9.35
CA ASP A 45 2.50 0.85 10.27
C ASP A 45 1.45 -0.12 9.73
N ARG A 46 0.87 -0.91 10.63
CA ARG A 46 -0.25 -1.78 10.30
C ARG A 46 -1.55 -0.98 10.23
N VAL A 47 -2.29 -1.13 9.14
CA VAL A 47 -3.60 -0.49 8.93
C VAL A 47 -4.76 -1.40 9.34
N VAL A 48 -4.47 -2.69 9.55
CA VAL A 48 -5.40 -3.70 10.07
C VAL A 48 -4.88 -4.27 11.39
N THR A 49 -5.76 -4.38 12.39
CA THR A 49 -5.45 -5.02 13.69
C THR A 49 -6.36 -6.23 13.93
N THR A 50 -5.76 -7.35 14.34
CA THR A 50 -6.42 -8.67 14.44
C THR A 50 -7.61 -8.66 15.41
N GLU A 51 -7.47 -7.99 16.56
CA GLU A 51 -8.51 -7.87 17.59
C GLU A 51 -9.80 -7.22 17.05
N ARG A 52 -9.68 -6.32 16.06
CA ARG A 52 -10.83 -5.65 15.45
C ARG A 52 -11.53 -6.52 14.40
N LEU A 53 -10.83 -7.52 13.83
CA LEU A 53 -11.36 -8.38 12.77
C LEU A 53 -12.27 -9.50 13.28
N GLU A 54 -12.00 -10.06 14.46
CA GLU A 54 -12.71 -11.24 14.97
C GLU A 54 -14.22 -11.04 15.15
N ARG A 55 -14.63 -9.80 15.43
CA ARG A 55 -16.04 -9.41 15.62
C ARG A 55 -16.54 -8.46 14.53
N ALA A 56 -15.75 -8.26 13.48
CA ALA A 56 -16.08 -7.32 12.43
C ALA A 56 -17.29 -7.79 11.60
N GLY A 57 -18.28 -6.91 11.45
CA GLY A 57 -19.33 -7.10 10.45
C GLY A 57 -18.85 -6.80 9.03
N PRO A 58 -19.67 -7.08 8.00
CA PRO A 58 -19.29 -6.91 6.59
C PRO A 58 -18.76 -5.52 6.24
N ILE A 59 -19.36 -4.45 6.80
CA ILE A 59 -18.93 -3.06 6.56
C ILE A 59 -17.52 -2.80 7.10
N THR A 60 -17.22 -3.31 8.30
CA THR A 60 -15.90 -3.14 8.93
C THR A 60 -14.83 -3.95 8.18
N LEU A 61 -15.18 -5.14 7.69
CA LEU A 61 -14.31 -5.94 6.83
C LEU A 61 -14.04 -5.23 5.51
N ALA A 62 -15.06 -4.68 4.83
CA ALA A 62 -14.91 -3.88 3.61
C ALA A 62 -13.93 -2.71 3.82
N ARG A 63 -14.11 -1.96 4.91
CA ARG A 63 -13.22 -0.84 5.27
C ARG A 63 -11.79 -1.30 5.51
N SER A 64 -11.61 -2.49 6.10
CA SER A 64 -10.28 -3.05 6.34
C SER A 64 -9.60 -3.42 5.02
N ILE A 65 -10.32 -4.03 4.07
CA ILE A 65 -9.82 -4.29 2.71
C ILE A 65 -9.41 -2.97 2.03
N GLY A 66 -10.28 -1.95 2.06
CA GLY A 66 -10.00 -0.65 1.44
C GLY A 66 -8.79 0.08 2.05
N LYS A 67 -8.56 -0.06 3.36
CA LYS A 67 -7.32 0.45 3.99
C LYS A 67 -6.07 -0.25 3.48
N VAL A 68 -6.13 -1.57 3.27
CA VAL A 68 -5.01 -2.32 2.69
C VAL A 68 -4.75 -1.87 1.26
N GLU A 69 -5.80 -1.63 0.46
CA GLU A 69 -5.70 -1.11 -0.90
C GLU A 69 -5.09 0.30 -0.95
N GLU A 70 -5.54 1.21 -0.07
CA GLU A 70 -4.98 2.55 0.06
C GLU A 70 -3.49 2.49 0.44
N ALA A 71 -3.13 1.66 1.42
CA ALA A 71 -1.75 1.50 1.83
C ALA A 71 -0.89 0.79 0.76
N LEU A 72 -1.46 -0.10 -0.07
CA LEU A 72 -0.79 -0.66 -1.24
C LEU A 72 -0.46 0.43 -2.27
N THR A 73 -1.39 1.37 -2.48
CA THR A 73 -1.16 2.52 -3.38
C THR A 73 0.02 3.38 -2.90
N GLN A 74 0.20 3.49 -1.58
CA GLN A 74 1.38 4.15 -1.00
C GLN A 74 2.68 3.36 -1.25
N CYS A 75 2.66 2.03 -1.14
CA CYS A 75 3.81 1.21 -1.51
C CYS A 75 4.19 1.41 -3.00
N GLN A 76 3.20 1.47 -3.89
CA GLN A 76 3.40 1.72 -5.33
C GLN A 76 3.99 3.10 -5.60
N ALA A 77 3.48 4.13 -4.92
CA ALA A 77 4.00 5.49 -5.03
C ALA A 77 5.48 5.54 -4.60
N LEU A 78 5.85 4.85 -3.52
CA LEU A 78 7.24 4.75 -3.07
C LEU A 78 8.13 4.10 -4.14
N ARG A 79 7.68 3.02 -4.79
CA ARG A 79 8.43 2.42 -5.92
C ARG A 79 8.63 3.42 -7.05
N LEU A 80 7.56 4.08 -7.51
CA LEU A 80 7.64 5.04 -8.62
C LEU A 80 8.58 6.21 -8.30
N GLN A 81 8.59 6.68 -7.05
CA GLN A 81 9.54 7.69 -6.58
C GLN A 81 10.99 7.17 -6.63
N MET A 82 11.24 5.96 -6.14
CA MET A 82 12.57 5.36 -6.24
C MET A 82 13.02 5.17 -7.70
N GLU A 83 12.14 4.70 -8.59
CA GLU A 83 12.43 4.54 -10.02
C GLU A 83 12.83 5.87 -10.68
N ALA A 84 12.15 6.96 -10.33
CA ALA A 84 12.47 8.29 -10.83
C ALA A 84 13.84 8.80 -10.31
N LEU A 85 14.20 8.46 -9.08
CA LEU A 85 15.47 8.88 -8.46
C LEU A 85 16.68 8.07 -8.91
N ILE A 86 16.51 6.80 -9.33
CA ILE A 86 17.59 6.00 -9.91
C ILE A 86 18.06 6.65 -11.23
N GLY A 87 17.11 7.14 -12.05
CA GLY A 87 17.39 7.76 -13.36
C GLY A 87 17.94 6.77 -14.40
N ASP A 88 18.12 7.21 -15.64
CA ASP A 88 18.60 6.34 -16.74
C ASP A 88 20.14 6.15 -16.77
N ASN A 89 20.87 6.73 -15.81
CA ASN A 89 22.34 6.76 -15.80
C ASN A 89 22.91 5.81 -14.73
N TYR A 90 23.83 4.93 -15.15
CA TYR A 90 24.55 4.02 -14.26
C TYR A 90 25.34 4.81 -13.20
N GLY A 91 25.08 4.57 -11.91
CA GLY A 91 25.82 5.17 -10.80
C GLY A 91 25.15 6.36 -10.09
N SER A 92 23.99 6.86 -10.55
CA SER A 92 23.22 7.92 -9.88
C SER A 92 22.35 7.41 -8.73
N TYR A 93 22.86 6.49 -7.91
CA TYR A 93 22.11 5.84 -6.81
C TYR A 93 21.78 6.83 -5.68
N SER A 94 20.83 7.73 -5.97
CA SER A 94 20.26 8.69 -5.03
C SER A 94 19.22 8.03 -4.11
N VAL A 95 18.92 6.73 -4.36
CA VAL A 95 18.00 5.93 -3.56
C VAL A 95 18.75 5.24 -2.43
N HIS A 96 18.47 5.70 -1.21
CA HIS A 96 19.04 5.13 0.00
C HIS A 96 18.49 3.71 0.25
N PRO A 97 19.31 2.73 0.68
CA PRO A 97 18.88 1.34 0.91
C PRO A 97 17.65 1.20 1.81
N GLY A 98 17.51 2.07 2.81
CA GLY A 98 16.34 2.12 3.69
C GLY A 98 14.99 2.35 2.99
N TRP A 99 14.97 2.94 1.79
CA TRP A 99 13.74 3.05 0.99
C TRP A 99 13.34 1.70 0.39
N VAL A 100 14.33 0.94 -0.07
CA VAL A 100 14.14 -0.40 -0.63
C VAL A 100 13.64 -1.35 0.47
N ASP A 101 14.26 -1.27 1.65
CA ASP A 101 13.82 -2.02 2.83
C ASP A 101 12.40 -1.63 3.25
N GLY A 102 12.08 -0.32 3.28
CA GLY A 102 10.74 0.16 3.59
C GLY A 102 9.69 -0.28 2.57
N TYR A 103 10.02 -0.30 1.27
CA TYR A 103 9.14 -0.82 0.23
C TYR A 103 8.90 -2.32 0.37
N LYS A 104 9.94 -3.09 0.71
CA LYS A 104 9.79 -4.52 0.99
C LYS A 104 8.89 -4.80 2.20
N ASP A 105 9.15 -4.13 3.31
CA ASP A 105 8.34 -4.27 4.53
C ASP A 105 6.89 -3.83 4.28
N CYS A 106 6.67 -2.79 3.46
CA CYS A 106 5.34 -2.36 3.03
C CYS A 106 4.56 -3.50 2.39
N LEU A 107 5.13 -4.17 1.37
CA LEU A 107 4.46 -5.24 0.65
C LEU A 107 4.24 -6.49 1.50
N GLU A 108 5.24 -6.89 2.29
CA GLU A 108 5.12 -8.02 3.22
C GLU A 108 3.98 -7.76 4.23
N THR A 109 3.91 -6.55 4.79
CA THR A 109 2.85 -6.16 5.71
C THR A 109 1.48 -6.14 5.05
N ARG A 110 1.34 -5.61 3.80
CA ARG A 110 0.05 -5.64 3.09
C ARG A 110 -0.41 -7.06 2.77
N PHE A 111 0.52 -7.94 2.41
CA PHE A 111 0.22 -9.35 2.17
C PHE A 111 -0.29 -10.03 3.44
N ASP A 112 0.39 -9.84 4.57
CA ASP A 112 -0.05 -10.39 5.85
C ASP A 112 -1.44 -9.91 6.27
N GLU A 113 -1.72 -8.62 6.11
CA GLU A 113 -3.01 -8.04 6.49
C GLU A 113 -4.16 -8.52 5.59
N ILE A 114 -3.95 -8.61 4.28
CA ILE A 114 -5.00 -9.09 3.37
C ILE A 114 -5.31 -10.58 3.62
N GLN A 115 -4.33 -11.37 4.08
CA GLN A 115 -4.55 -12.74 4.54
C GLN A 115 -5.32 -12.79 5.87
N GLN A 116 -5.02 -11.91 6.83
CA GLN A 116 -5.78 -11.82 8.09
C GLN A 116 -7.25 -11.48 7.82
N VAL A 117 -7.51 -10.55 6.90
CA VAL A 117 -8.88 -10.20 6.49
C VAL A 117 -9.57 -11.40 5.84
N LYS A 118 -8.88 -12.17 4.98
CA LYS A 118 -9.41 -13.42 4.41
C LYS A 118 -9.84 -14.40 5.48
N VAL A 119 -8.99 -14.65 6.48
CA VAL A 119 -9.32 -15.57 7.58
C VAL A 119 -10.57 -15.12 8.34
N ALA A 120 -10.73 -13.81 8.57
CA ALA A 120 -11.93 -13.26 9.20
C ALA A 120 -13.19 -13.45 8.34
N ILE A 121 -13.07 -13.24 7.03
CA ILE A 121 -14.15 -13.49 6.05
C ILE A 121 -14.58 -14.95 6.07
N ASP A 122 -13.63 -15.88 5.96
CA ASP A 122 -13.90 -17.32 5.91
C ASP A 122 -14.61 -17.80 7.19
N ARG A 123 -14.13 -17.39 8.36
CA ARG A 123 -14.76 -17.70 9.66
C ARG A 123 -16.19 -17.19 9.73
N ARG A 124 -16.45 -15.97 9.21
CA ARG A 124 -17.79 -15.39 9.23
C ARG A 124 -18.73 -16.09 8.26
N GLN A 125 -18.24 -16.47 7.09
CA GLN A 125 -19.01 -17.23 6.11
C GLN A 125 -19.38 -18.61 6.66
N GLN A 126 -18.47 -19.31 7.34
CA GLN A 126 -18.76 -20.58 8.02
C GLN A 126 -19.83 -20.43 9.11
N ALA A 127 -19.73 -19.38 9.93
CA ALA A 127 -20.73 -19.12 10.97
C ALA A 127 -22.13 -18.86 10.39
N LEU A 128 -22.23 -18.14 9.27
CA LEU A 128 -23.51 -17.89 8.58
C LEU A 128 -24.13 -19.18 8.03
N LEU A 129 -23.32 -20.07 7.46
CA LEU A 129 -23.78 -21.36 6.94
C LEU A 129 -24.30 -22.31 8.04
N SER A 130 -23.87 -22.12 9.29
CA SER A 130 -24.34 -22.91 10.44
C SER A 130 -25.62 -22.39 11.12
N GLY A 131 -26.19 -21.25 10.68
CA GLY A 131 -27.31 -20.57 11.35
C GLY A 131 -28.72 -20.94 10.86
N GLN A 132 -29.74 -20.76 11.72
CA GLN A 132 -31.14 -21.21 11.54
C GLN A 132 -32.14 -20.19 10.92
N ASN A 133 -31.71 -19.09 10.28
CA ASN A 133 -32.62 -18.12 9.65
C ASN A 133 -32.27 -17.86 8.18
N ALA A 134 -33.06 -18.39 7.24
CA ALA A 134 -32.73 -18.43 5.81
C ALA A 134 -32.61 -17.05 5.15
N ASP A 135 -33.58 -16.14 5.32
CA ASP A 135 -33.61 -14.87 4.57
C ASP A 135 -32.52 -13.87 5.00
N SER A 136 -32.27 -13.76 6.30
CA SER A 136 -31.17 -12.94 6.83
C SER A 136 -29.81 -13.57 6.57
N ALA A 137 -29.73 -14.91 6.52
CA ALA A 137 -28.51 -15.62 6.11
C ALA A 137 -28.18 -15.40 4.63
N VAL A 138 -29.17 -15.36 3.72
CA VAL A 138 -28.93 -15.13 2.28
C VAL A 138 -28.32 -13.74 2.02
N ARG A 139 -28.88 -12.68 2.61
CA ARG A 139 -28.32 -11.31 2.44
C ARG A 139 -26.93 -11.17 3.05
N ALA A 140 -26.71 -11.79 4.20
CA ALA A 140 -25.40 -11.82 4.84
C ALA A 140 -24.39 -12.62 3.99
N ALA A 141 -24.81 -13.74 3.40
CA ALA A 141 -23.97 -14.56 2.53
C ALA A 141 -23.59 -13.83 1.23
N ASP A 142 -24.51 -13.12 0.59
CA ASP A 142 -24.20 -12.29 -0.59
C ASP A 142 -23.19 -11.18 -0.25
N ALA A 143 -23.37 -10.50 0.87
CA ALA A 143 -22.42 -9.49 1.34
C ALA A 143 -21.02 -10.08 1.60
N MET A 144 -20.94 -11.27 2.21
CA MET A 144 -19.66 -11.96 2.41
C MET A 144 -19.03 -12.42 1.08
N ALA A 145 -19.82 -12.89 0.12
CA ALA A 145 -19.31 -13.29 -1.19
C ALA A 145 -18.68 -12.10 -1.94
N ARG A 146 -19.32 -10.94 -1.92
CA ARG A 146 -18.76 -9.69 -2.48
C ARG A 146 -17.47 -9.27 -1.79
N LEU A 147 -17.39 -9.44 -0.46
CA LEU A 147 -16.17 -9.19 0.29
C LEU A 147 -15.03 -10.14 -0.09
N SER A 148 -15.33 -11.43 -0.30
CA SER A 148 -14.34 -12.40 -0.77
C SER A 148 -13.79 -12.04 -2.15
N VAL A 149 -14.64 -11.55 -3.06
CA VAL A 149 -14.19 -11.06 -4.37
C VAL A 149 -13.29 -9.83 -4.22
N TYR A 150 -13.73 -8.82 -3.46
CA TYR A 150 -12.92 -7.61 -3.25
C TYR A 150 -11.57 -7.91 -2.56
N GLN A 151 -11.57 -8.79 -1.55
CA GLN A 151 -10.36 -9.26 -0.89
C GLN A 151 -9.42 -9.95 -1.89
N LEU A 152 -9.96 -10.79 -2.77
CA LEU A 152 -9.19 -11.50 -3.79
C LEU A 152 -8.56 -10.53 -4.80
N ASP A 153 -9.29 -9.50 -5.21
CA ASP A 153 -8.79 -8.49 -6.16
C ASP A 153 -7.65 -7.69 -5.54
N VAL A 154 -7.79 -7.23 -4.29
CA VAL A 154 -6.70 -6.56 -3.57
C VAL A 154 -5.51 -7.50 -3.36
N ARG A 155 -5.74 -8.77 -3.03
CA ARG A 155 -4.66 -9.76 -2.90
C ARG A 155 -3.88 -9.92 -4.20
N LYS A 156 -4.58 -10.03 -5.35
CA LYS A 156 -3.94 -10.10 -6.66
C LYS A 156 -3.14 -8.83 -6.97
N ALA A 157 -3.63 -7.66 -6.57
CA ALA A 157 -2.88 -6.41 -6.72
C ALA A 157 -1.60 -6.40 -5.88
N VAL A 158 -1.65 -6.89 -4.64
CA VAL A 158 -0.43 -7.07 -3.81
C VAL A 158 0.53 -8.07 -4.46
N GLU A 159 0.05 -9.22 -4.92
CA GLU A 159 0.86 -10.24 -5.59
C GLU A 159 1.52 -9.71 -6.88
N ALA A 160 0.79 -8.92 -7.67
CA ALA A 160 1.31 -8.24 -8.86
C ALA A 160 2.42 -7.26 -8.49
N GLU A 161 2.23 -6.45 -7.44
CA GLU A 161 3.23 -5.51 -6.99
C GLU A 161 4.47 -6.21 -6.40
N VAL A 162 4.32 -7.36 -5.74
CA VAL A 162 5.45 -8.22 -5.32
C VAL A 162 6.24 -8.74 -6.54
N SER A 163 5.57 -9.02 -7.65
CA SER A 163 6.25 -9.36 -8.91
C SER A 163 7.06 -8.17 -9.45
N GLU A 164 6.47 -6.96 -9.42
CA GLU A 164 7.16 -5.73 -9.82
C GLU A 164 8.34 -5.39 -8.90
N GLN A 165 8.23 -5.66 -7.60
CA GLN A 165 9.33 -5.48 -6.65
C GLN A 165 10.58 -6.26 -7.09
N LYS A 166 10.44 -7.50 -7.57
CA LYS A 166 11.59 -8.29 -8.03
C LYS A 166 12.30 -7.62 -9.20
N LYS A 167 11.53 -7.08 -10.14
CA LYS A 167 12.06 -6.32 -11.29
C LYS A 167 12.73 -5.03 -10.84
N PHE A 168 12.10 -4.32 -9.88
CA PHE A 168 12.64 -3.11 -9.29
C PHE A 168 13.97 -3.37 -8.55
N ILE A 169 14.08 -4.43 -7.74
CA ILE A 169 15.33 -4.77 -7.04
C ILE A 169 16.45 -5.09 -8.04
N ALA A 170 16.13 -5.80 -9.13
CA ALA A 170 17.09 -6.03 -10.20
C ALA A 170 17.55 -4.71 -10.86
N TYR A 171 16.61 -3.80 -11.12
CA TYR A 171 16.92 -2.46 -11.63
C TYR A 171 17.79 -1.66 -10.66
N TYR A 172 17.43 -1.61 -9.39
CA TYR A 172 18.18 -0.95 -8.32
C TYR A 172 19.62 -1.46 -8.21
N ASN A 173 19.84 -2.77 -8.35
CA ASN A 173 21.17 -3.35 -8.23
C ASN A 173 22.03 -3.20 -9.51
N THR A 174 21.41 -3.02 -10.68
CA THR A 174 22.13 -3.09 -11.97
C THR A 174 22.11 -1.78 -12.77
N GLY A 175 21.19 -0.86 -12.47
CA GLY A 175 20.92 0.33 -13.29
C GLY A 175 20.23 0.03 -14.63
N ASN A 176 19.98 -1.24 -14.97
CA ASN A 176 19.33 -1.63 -16.23
C ASN A 176 17.83 -1.78 -16.02
N LYS A 177 17.05 -0.85 -16.57
CA LYS A 177 15.59 -0.95 -16.51
C LYS A 177 15.15 -2.24 -17.21
N PRO A 178 14.28 -3.06 -16.60
CA PRO A 178 13.73 -4.22 -17.28
C PRO A 178 13.07 -3.73 -18.57
N GLN A 179 13.53 -4.24 -19.72
CA GLN A 179 12.81 -3.99 -20.96
C GLN A 179 11.38 -4.46 -20.75
N ALA A 180 10.40 -3.58 -21.00
CA ALA A 180 9.04 -4.03 -21.19
C ALA A 180 9.14 -5.08 -22.29
N ALA A 181 8.82 -6.35 -21.98
CA ALA A 181 8.82 -7.39 -22.98
C ALA A 181 7.95 -6.86 -24.12
N ASP A 182 8.58 -6.63 -25.28
CA ASP A 182 7.89 -6.12 -26.45
C ASP A 182 6.66 -6.99 -26.65
N ALA A 183 5.49 -6.35 -26.62
CA ALA A 183 4.25 -7.00 -26.98
C ALA A 183 4.37 -7.40 -28.46
N GLN A 184 4.84 -8.62 -28.71
CA GLN A 184 4.81 -9.31 -29.99
C GLN A 184 3.77 -10.43 -29.93
#